data_AF-A0A1A3GTX7-F1
#
_entry.id   AF-A0A1A3GTX7-F1
#
_cell.length_a   1.000
_cell.length_b   1.000
_cell.length_c   1.000
_cell.angle_alpha   90.00
_cell.angle_beta   90.00
_cell.angle_gamma   90.00
#
_symmetry.space_group_name_H-M   'P 1'
#
loop_
_entity.id
_entity.type
_entity.pdbx_description
1 polymer ?
#
loop_
_entity_poly.entity_id
_entity_poly.type
_entity_poly.pdbx_seq_one_letter_code
_entity_poly.pdbx_strand_id
1 'polypeptide(L)'
;VTKGSFYWHFANIAAYRTALIQGWGELRDADRSQIEEIGALPPRDRLIQMMNSLVSPRHWTLERAMREWARSDEAVAESVRAADRRILAAVRRAFEDYGFDADEAELRADATFAVGIGFLHLSGDSPHPRLAARSERFLDLMLAT
;
A
#
# COMPACT_ATOMS: atom_id res chain seq x y z
N VAL A 1 30.41 6.02 -3.48
CA VAL A 1 30.23 5.44 -4.84
C VAL A 1 30.88 6.35 -5.87
N THR A 2 31.86 5.85 -6.65
CA THR A 2 32.48 6.58 -7.76
C THR A 2 31.60 6.44 -9.02
N LYS A 3 31.58 7.46 -9.91
CA LYS A 3 30.77 7.44 -11.15
C LYS A 3 30.96 6.15 -11.96
N GLY A 4 32.16 5.55 -11.96
CA GLY A 4 32.47 4.32 -12.69
C GLY A 4 31.80 3.04 -12.17
N SER A 5 31.47 2.96 -10.87
CA SER A 5 30.80 1.78 -10.30
C SER A 5 29.29 1.78 -10.57
N PHE A 6 28.68 2.94 -10.78
CA PHE A 6 27.23 3.07 -11.06
C PHE A 6 26.86 2.61 -12.47
N TYR A 7 27.66 2.99 -13.49
CA TYR A 7 27.40 2.62 -14.89
C TYR A 7 27.73 1.16 -15.23
N TRP A 8 28.36 0.41 -14.32
CA TRP A 8 28.60 -1.03 -14.48
C TRP A 8 27.35 -1.86 -14.21
N HIS A 9 26.43 -1.35 -13.37
CA HIS A 9 25.17 -2.04 -13.03
C HIS A 9 23.98 -1.55 -13.85
N PHE A 10 24.01 -0.32 -14.37
CA PHE A 10 22.91 0.25 -15.14
C PHE A 10 23.44 1.02 -16.35
N ALA A 11 22.90 0.68 -17.53
CA ALA A 11 23.33 1.27 -18.81
C ALA A 11 23.17 2.80 -18.86
N ASN A 12 22.18 3.35 -18.15
CA ASN A 12 21.97 4.78 -17.96
C ASN A 12 21.01 5.04 -16.78
N ILE A 13 20.78 6.31 -16.46
CA ILE A 13 19.89 6.73 -15.36
C ILE A 13 18.43 6.31 -15.58
N ALA A 14 17.98 6.19 -16.84
CA ALA A 14 16.64 5.71 -17.13
C ALA A 14 16.51 4.21 -16.83
N ALA A 15 17.50 3.39 -17.20
CA ALA A 15 17.54 1.96 -16.87
C ALA A 15 17.57 1.72 -15.35
N TYR A 16 18.33 2.54 -14.61
CA TYR A 16 18.33 2.52 -13.15
C TYR A 16 16.95 2.85 -12.56
N ARG A 17 16.29 3.89 -13.08
CA ARG A 17 14.94 4.27 -12.67
C ARG A 17 13.93 3.16 -12.94
N THR A 18 13.97 2.56 -14.13
CA THR A 18 13.11 1.42 -14.48
C THR A 18 13.31 0.25 -13.51
N ALA A 19 14.57 -0.09 -13.20
CA ALA A 19 14.87 -1.16 -12.26
C ALA A 19 14.40 -0.84 -10.83
N LEU A 20 14.46 0.42 -10.39
CA LEU A 20 13.90 0.84 -9.10
C LEU A 20 12.37 0.72 -9.06
N ILE A 21 11.68 1.13 -10.14
CA ILE A 21 10.22 1.04 -10.24
C ILE A 21 9.79 -0.43 -10.25
N GLN A 22 10.48 -1.28 -11.02
CA GLN A 22 10.20 -2.72 -11.04
C GLN A 22 10.53 -3.37 -9.71
N GLY A 23 11.69 -3.10 -9.11
CA GLY A 23 12.05 -3.61 -7.79
C GLY A 23 11.08 -3.16 -6.69
N TRP A 24 10.52 -1.95 -6.77
CA TRP A 24 9.46 -1.50 -5.87
C TRP A 24 8.15 -2.28 -6.06
N GLY A 25 7.74 -2.47 -7.32
CA GLY A 25 6.55 -3.26 -7.66
C GLY A 25 6.71 -4.71 -7.21
N GLU A 26 7.87 -5.31 -7.44
CA GLU A 26 8.23 -6.66 -7.00
C GLU A 26 8.31 -6.78 -5.49
N LEU A 27 8.77 -5.75 -4.76
CA LEU A 27 8.77 -5.76 -3.29
C LEU A 27 7.34 -5.72 -2.74
N ARG A 28 6.45 -4.92 -3.35
CA ARG A 28 5.00 -4.93 -3.03
C ARG A 28 4.34 -6.25 -3.40
N ASP A 29 4.80 -6.89 -4.48
CA ASP A 29 4.32 -8.18 -4.94
C ASP A 29 4.93 -9.35 -4.15
N ALA A 30 6.10 -9.20 -3.52
CA ALA A 30 6.71 -10.22 -2.66
C ALA A 30 6.03 -10.26 -1.28
N ASP A 31 5.60 -9.10 -0.78
CA ASP A 31 4.64 -9.01 0.33
C ASP A 31 3.26 -9.61 -0.03
N ARG A 32 2.96 -9.87 -1.31
CA ARG A 32 1.73 -10.53 -1.76
C ARG A 32 1.71 -12.03 -1.50
N SER A 33 2.84 -12.68 -1.25
CA SER A 33 2.82 -14.05 -0.71
C SER A 33 2.11 -14.10 0.65
N GLN A 34 2.16 -13.00 1.43
CA GLN A 34 1.33 -12.83 2.61
C GLN A 34 -0.14 -12.59 2.28
N ILE A 35 -0.52 -12.09 1.10
CA ILE A 35 -1.92 -11.86 0.71
C ILE A 35 -2.68 -13.18 0.49
N GLU A 36 -2.02 -14.22 -0.01
CA GLU A 36 -2.61 -15.57 -0.08
C GLU A 36 -2.81 -16.18 1.31
N GLU A 37 -1.84 -16.01 2.21
CA GLU A 37 -1.97 -16.40 3.62
C GLU A 37 -3.05 -15.57 4.36
N ILE A 38 -3.13 -14.27 4.07
CA ILE A 38 -4.20 -13.37 4.52
C ILE A 38 -5.55 -13.90 4.04
N GLY A 39 -5.65 -14.37 2.79
CA GLY A 39 -6.89 -14.93 2.22
C GLY A 39 -7.53 -16.04 3.07
N ALA A 40 -6.72 -16.80 3.82
CA ALA A 40 -7.19 -17.86 4.72
C ALA A 40 -7.74 -17.36 6.07
N LEU A 41 -7.51 -16.09 6.41
CA LEU A 41 -7.99 -15.50 7.66
C LEU A 41 -9.48 -15.13 7.57
N PRO A 42 -10.16 -15.05 8.73
CA PRO A 42 -11.47 -14.42 8.83
C PRO A 42 -11.45 -13.00 8.21
N PRO A 43 -12.53 -12.54 7.57
CA PRO A 43 -12.52 -11.26 6.83
C PRO A 43 -12.11 -10.05 7.67
N ARG A 44 -12.51 -10.01 8.96
CA ARG A 44 -12.07 -8.98 9.91
C ARG A 44 -10.56 -8.98 10.10
N ASP A 45 -9.97 -10.15 10.32
CA ASP A 45 -8.54 -10.29 10.57
C ASP A 45 -7.72 -9.93 9.31
N ARG A 46 -8.26 -10.23 8.11
CA ARG A 46 -7.69 -9.73 6.86
C ARG A 46 -7.63 -8.21 6.82
N LEU A 47 -8.74 -7.54 7.12
CA LEU A 47 -8.82 -6.09 7.10
C LEU A 47 -7.86 -5.46 8.12
N ILE A 48 -7.73 -6.05 9.32
CA ILE A 48 -6.75 -5.64 10.33
C ILE A 48 -5.32 -5.78 9.78
N GLN A 49 -4.98 -6.92 9.20
CA GLN A 49 -3.64 -7.18 8.70
C GLN A 49 -3.29 -6.28 7.50
N MET A 50 -4.26 -6.04 6.60
CA MET A 50 -4.12 -5.10 5.49
C MET A 50 -3.92 -3.66 5.98
N MET A 51 -4.64 -3.22 7.02
CA MET A 51 -4.42 -1.88 7.60
C MET A 51 -3.08 -1.77 8.33
N ASN A 52 -2.63 -2.83 8.99
CA ASN A 52 -1.34 -2.85 9.67
C ASN A 52 -0.16 -2.84 8.69
N SER A 53 -0.27 -3.51 7.54
CA SER A 53 0.78 -3.48 6.52
C SER A 53 0.96 -2.10 5.90
N LEU A 54 -0.14 -1.34 5.75
CA LEU A 54 -0.13 0.06 5.27
C LEU A 54 0.60 1.03 6.22
N VAL A 55 0.67 0.73 7.52
CA VAL A 55 1.31 1.59 8.54
C VAL A 55 2.70 1.11 8.97
N SER A 56 3.24 0.07 8.33
CA SER A 56 4.57 -0.46 8.66
C SER A 56 5.69 0.53 8.28
N PRO A 57 6.64 0.85 9.20
CA PRO A 57 7.67 1.87 8.98
C PRO A 57 8.57 1.62 7.77
N ARG A 58 8.84 0.35 7.43
CA ARG A 58 9.70 0.01 6.29
C ARG A 58 9.01 0.29 4.94
N HIS A 59 7.71 0.02 4.87
CA HIS A 59 6.91 0.26 3.67
C HIS A 59 6.57 1.75 3.53
N TRP A 60 6.44 2.45 4.65
CA TRP A 60 6.10 3.87 4.75
C TRP A 60 7.02 4.83 3.97
N THR A 61 8.34 4.77 4.23
CA THR A 61 9.29 5.72 3.64
C THR A 61 9.42 5.53 2.12
N LEU A 62 9.40 4.27 1.69
CA LEU A 62 9.49 3.92 0.28
C LEU A 62 8.22 4.31 -0.48
N GLU A 63 7.04 4.05 0.09
CA GLU A 63 5.75 4.45 -0.48
C GLU A 63 5.66 5.97 -0.65
N ARG A 64 6.08 6.75 0.35
CA ARG A 64 6.13 8.22 0.28
C ARG A 64 7.07 8.70 -0.83
N ALA A 65 8.27 8.13 -0.91
CA ALA A 65 9.24 8.51 -1.94
C ALA A 65 8.72 8.22 -3.36
N MET A 66 8.06 7.07 -3.57
CA MET A 66 7.46 6.72 -4.86
C MET A 66 6.30 7.65 -5.23
N ARG A 67 5.44 7.99 -4.27
CA ARG A 67 4.33 8.93 -4.49
C ARG A 67 4.82 10.34 -4.80
N GLU A 68 5.89 10.80 -4.17
CA GLU A 68 6.50 12.09 -4.53
C GLU A 68 7.15 12.06 -5.92
N TRP A 69 7.86 10.99 -6.26
CA TRP A 69 8.44 10.84 -7.59
C TRP A 69 7.36 10.81 -8.68
N ALA A 70 6.25 10.12 -8.44
CA ALA A 70 5.09 10.06 -9.33
C ALA A 70 4.52 11.44 -9.71
N ARG A 71 4.74 12.49 -8.90
CA ARG A 71 4.30 13.86 -9.24
C ARG A 71 5.01 14.45 -10.46
N SER A 72 6.16 13.90 -10.82
CA SER A 72 7.04 14.44 -11.87
C SER A 72 7.39 13.42 -12.96
N ASP A 73 6.94 12.17 -12.83
CA ASP A 73 7.28 11.06 -13.73
C ASP A 73 6.08 10.16 -13.97
N GLU A 74 5.55 10.17 -15.20
CA GLU A 74 4.31 9.45 -15.55
C GLU A 74 4.47 7.93 -15.48
N ALA A 75 5.66 7.39 -15.76
CA ALA A 75 5.90 5.95 -15.67
C ALA A 75 5.82 5.45 -14.22
N VAL A 76 6.31 6.26 -13.28
CA VAL A 76 6.18 6.01 -11.85
C VAL A 76 4.72 6.17 -11.42
N ALA A 77 4.03 7.20 -11.91
CA ALA A 77 2.62 7.43 -11.60
C ALA A 77 1.75 6.24 -12.01
N GLU A 78 1.96 5.68 -13.20
CA GLU A 78 1.18 4.51 -13.65
C GLU A 78 1.49 3.26 -12.80
N SER A 79 2.76 3.07 -12.41
CA SER A 79 3.13 1.98 -11.49
C SER A 79 2.41 2.11 -10.14
N VAL A 80 2.38 3.32 -9.56
CA VAL A 80 1.67 3.60 -8.31
C VAL A 80 0.17 3.36 -8.47
N ARG A 81 -0.47 3.88 -9.53
CA ARG A 81 -1.90 3.67 -9.79
C ARG A 81 -2.24 2.19 -9.96
N ALA A 82 -1.40 1.43 -10.66
CA ALA A 82 -1.61 -0.01 -10.84
C ALA A 82 -1.53 -0.75 -9.50
N ALA A 83 -0.61 -0.36 -8.62
CA ALA A 83 -0.49 -0.94 -7.30
C ALA A 83 -1.68 -0.58 -6.40
N ASP A 84 -2.17 0.66 -6.47
CA ASP A 84 -3.34 1.16 -5.73
C ASP A 84 -4.62 0.42 -6.13
N ARG A 85 -4.86 0.22 -7.44
CA ARG A 85 -6.01 -0.56 -7.95
C ARG A 85 -6.07 -1.97 -7.37
N ARG A 86 -4.91 -2.62 -7.20
CA ARG A 86 -4.84 -3.98 -6.64
C ARG A 86 -5.17 -4.00 -5.15
N ILE A 87 -4.70 -3.01 -4.38
CA ILE A 87 -5.03 -2.88 -2.96
C ILE A 87 -6.53 -2.64 -2.79
N LEU A 88 -7.10 -1.68 -3.53
CA LEU A 88 -8.54 -1.39 -3.47
C LEU A 88 -9.38 -2.63 -3.76
N ALA A 89 -9.03 -3.40 -4.79
CA ALA A 89 -9.72 -4.65 -5.11
C ALA A 89 -9.58 -5.73 -4.02
N ALA A 90 -8.47 -5.77 -3.29
CA ALA A 90 -8.29 -6.70 -2.17
C ALA A 90 -9.12 -6.28 -0.94
N VAL A 91 -9.12 -4.99 -0.62
CA VAL A 91 -9.90 -4.42 0.51
C VAL A 91 -11.40 -4.57 0.24
N ARG A 92 -11.87 -4.27 -0.97
CA ARG A 92 -13.28 -4.43 -1.35
C ARG A 92 -13.74 -5.88 -1.16
N ARG A 93 -12.98 -6.85 -1.68
CA ARG A 93 -13.27 -8.28 -1.48
C ARG A 93 -13.32 -8.68 -0.01
N ALA A 94 -12.48 -8.09 0.83
CA ALA A 94 -12.53 -8.39 2.26
C ALA A 94 -13.81 -7.83 2.94
N PHE A 95 -14.35 -6.71 2.47
CA PHE A 95 -15.66 -6.21 2.93
C PHE A 95 -16.83 -7.05 2.38
N GLU A 96 -16.77 -7.46 1.11
CA GLU A 96 -17.75 -8.39 0.51
C GLU A 96 -17.78 -9.71 1.31
N ASP A 97 -16.62 -10.31 1.57
CA ASP A 97 -16.49 -11.54 2.37
C ASP A 97 -16.96 -11.38 3.82
N TYR A 98 -16.90 -10.15 4.36
CA TYR A 98 -17.44 -9.85 5.69
C TYR A 98 -18.98 -9.85 5.72
N GLY A 99 -19.63 -9.63 4.56
CA GLY A 99 -21.07 -9.69 4.40
C GLY A 99 -21.74 -8.40 3.91
N PHE A 100 -20.98 -7.38 3.53
CA PHE A 100 -21.54 -6.17 2.91
C PHE A 100 -21.90 -6.42 1.44
N ASP A 101 -22.91 -5.69 0.93
CA ASP A 101 -23.21 -5.69 -0.50
C ASP A 101 -22.12 -4.95 -1.31
N ALA A 102 -22.21 -5.03 -2.63
CA ALA A 102 -21.17 -4.49 -3.52
C ALA A 102 -20.98 -2.98 -3.37
N ASP A 103 -22.07 -2.22 -3.24
CA ASP A 103 -22.04 -0.75 -3.16
C ASP A 103 -21.49 -0.32 -1.80
N GLU A 104 -21.92 -0.98 -0.72
CA GLU A 104 -21.42 -0.78 0.62
C GLU A 104 -19.95 -1.16 0.77
N ALA A 105 -19.52 -2.28 0.18
CA ALA A 105 -18.14 -2.73 0.20
C ALA A 105 -17.22 -1.80 -0.59
N GLU A 106 -17.67 -1.27 -1.73
CA GLU A 106 -16.92 -0.29 -2.53
C GLU A 106 -16.70 1.01 -1.73
N LEU A 107 -17.78 1.59 -1.19
CA LEU A 107 -17.69 2.80 -0.38
C LEU A 107 -16.74 2.63 0.81
N ARG A 108 -16.84 1.48 1.51
CA ARG A 108 -16.01 1.18 2.67
C ARG A 108 -14.54 0.95 2.29
N ALA A 109 -14.28 0.34 1.15
CA ALA A 109 -12.93 0.16 0.62
C ALA A 109 -12.28 1.49 0.26
N ASP A 110 -13.00 2.37 -0.43
CA ASP A 110 -12.52 3.70 -0.81
C ASP A 110 -12.21 4.56 0.43
N ALA A 111 -13.10 4.57 1.42
CA ALA A 111 -12.87 5.28 2.68
C ALA A 111 -11.65 4.72 3.44
N THR A 112 -11.52 3.40 3.51
CA THR A 112 -10.38 2.74 4.17
C THR A 112 -9.07 3.06 3.47
N PHE A 113 -9.06 3.03 2.14
CA PHE A 113 -7.90 3.38 1.34
C PHE A 113 -7.51 4.86 1.52
N ALA A 114 -8.48 5.76 1.45
CA ALA A 114 -8.27 7.20 1.67
C ALA A 114 -7.68 7.50 3.05
N VAL A 115 -8.16 6.83 4.10
CA VAL A 115 -7.62 6.94 5.46
C VAL A 115 -6.18 6.41 5.52
N GLY A 116 -5.89 5.28 4.87
CA GLY A 116 -4.53 4.76 4.74
C GLY A 116 -3.56 5.77 4.10
N ILE A 117 -3.97 6.39 3.00
CA ILE A 117 -3.21 7.48 2.36
C ILE A 117 -3.10 8.71 3.29
N GLY A 118 -4.17 9.06 4.00
CA GLY A 118 -4.16 10.15 4.97
C GLY A 118 -3.12 9.91 6.07
N PHE A 119 -3.06 8.70 6.61
CA PHE A 119 -2.03 8.32 7.56
C PHE A 119 -0.63 8.48 6.96
N LEU A 120 -0.41 8.02 5.72
CA LEU A 120 0.87 8.17 4.99
C LEU A 120 1.38 9.61 4.95
N HIS A 121 0.49 10.60 4.95
CA HIS A 121 0.86 12.02 4.93
C HIS A 121 0.90 12.67 6.33
N LEU A 122 0.07 12.20 7.27
CA LEU A 122 -0.06 12.79 8.61
C LEU A 122 0.98 12.31 9.61
N SER A 123 1.53 11.11 9.44
CA SER A 123 2.55 10.59 10.34
C SER A 123 3.91 11.12 9.87
N GLY A 124 4.71 11.72 10.76
CA GLY A 124 6.01 12.31 10.42
C GLY A 124 7.06 11.26 10.00
N ASP A 125 8.22 11.27 10.64
CA ASP A 125 9.32 10.36 10.29
C ASP A 125 9.18 8.94 10.90
N SER A 126 8.11 8.69 11.67
CA SER A 126 7.88 7.38 12.30
C SER A 126 6.39 7.08 12.47
N PRO A 127 5.94 5.83 12.28
CA PRO A 127 4.61 5.40 12.67
C PRO A 127 4.45 5.53 14.19
N HIS A 128 3.58 6.45 14.59
CA HIS A 128 3.24 6.64 15.99
C HIS A 128 2.40 5.45 16.49
N PRO A 129 2.64 4.86 17.67
CA PRO A 129 1.81 3.77 18.23
C PRO A 129 0.31 4.11 18.37
N ARG A 130 -0.06 5.40 18.30
CA ARG A 130 -1.45 5.86 18.21
C ARG A 130 -2.12 5.51 16.88
N LEU A 131 -1.37 5.21 15.82
CA LEU A 131 -1.91 4.84 14.50
C LEU A 131 -2.53 3.46 14.53
N ALA A 132 -1.87 2.44 15.10
CA ALA A 132 -2.44 1.10 15.21
C ALA A 132 -3.77 1.09 15.99
N ALA A 133 -3.82 1.79 17.13
CA ALA A 133 -5.05 1.93 17.91
C ALA A 133 -6.15 2.73 17.18
N ARG A 134 -5.78 3.73 16.36
CA ARG A 134 -6.74 4.46 15.51
C ARG A 134 -7.24 3.60 14.36
N SER A 135 -6.38 2.77 13.79
CA SER A 135 -6.69 1.81 12.73
C SER A 135 -7.74 0.82 13.20
N GLU A 136 -7.56 0.17 14.36
CA GLU A 136 -8.57 -0.77 14.88
C GLU A 136 -9.93 -0.10 15.12
N ARG A 137 -9.95 1.07 15.77
CA ARG A 137 -11.20 1.80 15.99
C ARG A 137 -11.86 2.27 14.69
N PHE A 138 -11.07 2.66 13.70
CA PHE A 138 -11.60 3.00 12.38
C PHE A 138 -12.25 1.77 11.75
N LEU A 139 -11.59 0.60 11.81
CA LEU A 139 -12.14 -0.62 11.25
C LEU A 139 -13.45 -1.03 11.95
N ASP A 140 -13.53 -0.90 13.27
CA ASP A 140 -14.79 -1.17 14.00
C ASP A 140 -15.94 -0.27 13.52
N LEU A 141 -15.65 1.00 13.14
CA LEU A 141 -16.66 1.89 12.53
C LEU A 141 -17.06 1.41 11.13
N MET A 142 -16.10 0.93 10.34
CA MET A 142 -16.36 0.44 8.97
C MET A 142 -17.14 -0.88 8.95
N LEU A 143 -16.97 -1.70 9.99
CA LEU A 143 -17.65 -2.98 10.15
C LEU A 143 -19.01 -2.87 10.85
N ALA A 144 -19.39 -1.69 11.32
CA ALA A 144 -20.71 -1.46 11.88
C ALA A 144 -21.79 -1.54 10.79
N THR A 145 -22.89 -2.23 11.13
CA THR A 145 -24.13 -2.37 10.35
C THR A 145 -25.23 -1.52 10.95
#